data_AF-A0A535TUC7-F1
#
_entry.id   AF-A0A535TUC7-F1
#
_cell.length_a   1.000
_cell.length_b   1.000
_cell.length_c   1.000
_cell.angle_alpha   90.00
_cell.angle_beta   90.00
_cell.angle_gamma   90.00
#
_symmetry.space_group_name_H-M   'P 1'
#
loop_
_entity.id
_entity.type
_entity.pdbx_description
1 polymer ?
#
loop_
_entity_poly.entity_id
_entity_poly.type
_entity_poly.pdbx_seq_one_letter_code
_entity_poly.pdbx_strand_id
1 'polypeptide(L)'
;MSQAAQYTPAGPEQPVRRRGRTRLLLVPLGIVALLLAIPGGAYAFSQNQLSQAQTAEANSAYAQALRDYATVESLAGNPVSRILLGELADRAQTGTAETHFLWGVQLRQQGKFADGEVQLRAAVRSGFADWGARGNAALADLFNAWGKALVADKQFQAGINKYKQVAAFDPTGNLAASTEAGLATAYSDFAQWYTLQQPPDYPNALTWYQNLVKDFPDSPEAKLAQASALPQTLYNAGLAFVQQLKYQEARDTLTELVQNYPKTSWATQAKAALAANQPLTGILIVSDQNPAPVANRLVRIATKWRIVKAHTYDDSGFPTYNATTDASGKFSVVGGIPPGQNYLITWWDPTRKTFVTTFLSDNVPVNTISINPLEPAHTTVATS
;
A
#
# COMPACT_ATOMS: atom_id res chain seq x y z
N MET A 1 -7.30 -2.11 -22.47
CA MET A 1 -7.49 -3.38 -21.76
C MET A 1 -6.38 -4.32 -22.19
N SER A 2 -5.36 -4.46 -21.36
CA SER A 2 -4.14 -5.22 -21.66
C SER A 2 -3.95 -6.21 -20.52
N GLN A 3 -4.02 -7.49 -20.83
CA GLN A 3 -4.05 -8.59 -19.86
C GLN A 3 -2.76 -8.64 -19.03
N ALA A 4 -2.92 -8.76 -17.72
CA ALA A 4 -1.82 -9.04 -16.80
C ALA A 4 -1.33 -10.49 -17.01
N ALA A 5 -0.01 -10.67 -17.15
CA ALA A 5 0.60 -11.98 -17.20
C ALA A 5 0.43 -12.68 -15.85
N GLN A 6 -0.21 -13.87 -15.87
CA GLN A 6 -0.42 -14.70 -14.69
C GLN A 6 0.91 -15.30 -14.21
N TYR A 7 1.18 -15.16 -12.91
CA TYR A 7 2.29 -15.80 -12.22
C TYR A 7 1.99 -17.28 -11.99
N THR A 8 2.81 -18.17 -12.58
CA THR A 8 2.82 -19.62 -12.30
C THR A 8 3.87 -19.95 -11.22
N PRO A 9 3.51 -20.71 -10.17
CA PRO A 9 4.48 -21.23 -9.20
C PRO A 9 5.45 -22.21 -9.85
N ALA A 10 6.72 -22.19 -9.42
CA ALA A 10 7.69 -23.20 -9.82
C ALA A 10 7.27 -24.58 -9.27
N GLY A 11 7.02 -25.53 -10.18
CA GLY A 11 6.76 -26.93 -9.85
C GLY A 11 8.00 -27.65 -9.28
N PRO A 12 7.83 -28.85 -8.71
CA PRO A 12 8.86 -29.53 -7.91
C PRO A 12 10.09 -29.92 -8.74
N GLU A 13 11.22 -30.01 -8.05
CA GLU A 13 12.56 -30.26 -8.60
C GLU A 13 12.60 -31.39 -9.63
N GLN A 14 13.12 -31.11 -10.82
CA GLN A 14 13.42 -32.12 -11.82
C GLN A 14 14.71 -32.88 -11.47
N PRO A 15 14.76 -34.20 -11.68
CA PRO A 15 15.91 -35.02 -11.32
C PRO A 15 17.11 -34.77 -12.26
N VAL A 16 18.28 -34.91 -11.66
CA VAL A 16 19.64 -34.83 -12.21
C VAL A 16 19.74 -35.35 -13.67
N ARG A 17 20.10 -34.45 -14.60
CA ARG A 17 20.45 -34.83 -15.98
C ARG A 17 21.85 -35.45 -16.03
N ARG A 18 21.92 -36.68 -16.53
CA ARG A 18 23.16 -37.38 -16.89
C ARG A 18 23.90 -36.64 -18.02
N ARG A 19 25.24 -36.71 -17.92
CA ARG A 19 26.28 -36.15 -18.78
C ARG A 19 26.08 -36.54 -20.26
N GLY A 20 25.71 -35.57 -21.10
CA GLY A 20 25.64 -35.71 -22.56
C GLY A 20 26.92 -35.21 -23.24
N ARG A 21 27.40 -35.99 -24.22
CA ARG A 21 28.66 -35.80 -24.97
C ARG A 21 28.84 -34.40 -25.57
N THR A 22 30.04 -33.88 -25.37
CA THR A 22 30.62 -32.66 -25.95
C THR A 22 30.73 -32.75 -27.47
N ARG A 23 30.20 -31.75 -28.18
CA ARG A 23 30.63 -31.42 -29.55
C ARG A 23 31.93 -30.61 -29.44
N LEU A 24 33.00 -31.12 -30.08
CA LEU A 24 34.27 -30.41 -30.22
C LEU A 24 34.09 -29.17 -31.11
N LEU A 25 34.38 -28.00 -30.56
CA LEU A 25 34.79 -26.82 -31.34
C LEU A 25 36.33 -26.80 -31.31
N LEU A 26 36.93 -26.90 -32.50
CA LEU A 26 38.36 -26.87 -32.74
C LEU A 26 38.89 -25.43 -32.60
N VAL A 27 39.73 -25.22 -31.59
CA VAL A 27 40.64 -24.08 -31.40
C VAL A 27 42.03 -24.71 -31.12
N PRO A 28 43.17 -24.15 -31.59
CA PRO A 28 44.34 -24.95 -31.97
C PRO A 28 45.04 -25.59 -30.78
N LEU A 29 44.79 -26.90 -30.60
CA LEU A 29 45.28 -27.76 -29.51
C LEU A 29 46.71 -28.30 -29.72
N GLY A 30 47.37 -27.99 -30.84
CA GLY A 30 48.60 -28.66 -31.26
C GLY A 30 49.84 -28.36 -30.41
N ILE A 31 49.93 -27.19 -29.78
CA ILE A 31 51.13 -26.77 -29.01
C ILE A 31 50.94 -27.01 -27.50
N VAL A 32 49.70 -27.00 -27.00
CA VAL A 32 49.39 -27.20 -25.57
C VAL A 32 49.60 -28.66 -25.15
N ALA A 33 49.38 -29.63 -26.04
CA ALA A 33 49.53 -31.05 -25.73
C ALA A 33 50.99 -31.50 -25.46
N LEU A 34 51.98 -30.78 -25.99
CA LEU A 34 53.40 -31.16 -25.89
C LEU A 34 54.10 -30.60 -24.63
N LEU A 35 53.64 -29.47 -24.10
CA LEU A 35 54.13 -28.88 -22.83
C LEU A 35 53.54 -29.55 -21.58
N LEU A 36 52.41 -30.25 -21.71
CA LEU A 36 51.73 -30.95 -20.61
C LEU A 36 52.34 -32.34 -20.28
N ALA A 37 53.27 -32.84 -21.09
CA ALA A 37 53.96 -34.11 -20.86
C ALA A 37 55.08 -34.03 -19.81
N ILE A 38 55.46 -32.81 -19.37
CA ILE A 38 56.46 -32.57 -18.33
C ILE A 38 55.76 -31.88 -17.15
N PRO A 39 55.83 -32.43 -15.91
CA PRO A 39 55.20 -31.84 -14.71
C PRO A 39 55.40 -30.33 -14.53
N GLY A 40 56.54 -29.77 -14.94
CA GLY A 40 56.84 -28.34 -14.85
C GLY A 40 56.12 -27.44 -15.88
N GLY A 41 55.75 -27.95 -17.05
CA GLY A 41 55.09 -27.15 -18.10
C GLY A 41 53.63 -26.82 -17.74
N ALA A 42 52.92 -27.79 -17.16
CA ALA A 42 51.55 -27.59 -16.67
C ALA A 42 51.49 -26.59 -15.50
N TYR A 43 52.50 -26.62 -14.62
CA TYR A 43 52.62 -25.67 -13.52
C TYR A 43 52.90 -24.25 -14.01
N ALA A 44 53.91 -24.05 -14.85
CA ALA A 44 54.27 -22.73 -15.39
C ALA A 44 53.12 -22.10 -16.19
N PHE A 45 52.41 -22.89 -17.00
CA PHE A 45 51.22 -22.43 -17.70
C PHE A 45 50.11 -22.01 -16.74
N SER A 46 49.79 -22.85 -15.75
CA SER A 46 48.75 -22.54 -14.75
C SER A 46 49.08 -21.31 -13.91
N GLN A 47 50.35 -21.12 -13.56
CA GLN A 47 50.83 -19.93 -12.86
C GLN A 47 50.69 -18.67 -13.72
N ASN A 48 51.03 -18.75 -15.01
CA ASN A 48 50.84 -17.65 -15.95
C ASN A 48 49.36 -17.29 -16.14
N GLN A 49 48.48 -18.29 -16.25
CA GLN A 49 47.03 -18.07 -16.33
C GLN A 49 46.47 -17.47 -15.04
N LEU A 50 46.95 -17.90 -13.87
CA LEU A 50 46.55 -17.32 -12.59
C LEU A 50 46.95 -15.83 -12.51
N SER A 51 48.16 -15.48 -12.95
CA SER A 51 48.63 -14.09 -12.99
C SER A 51 47.84 -13.22 -13.97
N GLN A 52 47.46 -13.77 -15.15
CA GLN A 52 46.58 -13.09 -16.09
C GLN A 52 45.19 -12.87 -15.50
N ALA A 53 44.63 -13.86 -14.80
CA ALA A 53 43.33 -13.74 -14.14
C ALA A 53 43.33 -12.59 -13.12
N GLN A 54 44.35 -12.52 -12.26
CA GLN A 54 44.53 -11.45 -11.28
C GLN A 54 44.68 -10.07 -11.94
N THR A 55 45.42 -9.99 -13.05
CA THR A 55 45.58 -8.76 -13.82
C THR A 55 44.27 -8.31 -14.47
N ALA A 56 43.50 -9.27 -15.02
CA ALA A 56 42.19 -8.99 -15.59
C ALA A 56 41.20 -8.51 -14.51
N GLU A 57 41.20 -9.14 -13.34
CA GLU A 57 40.37 -8.72 -12.20
C GLU A 57 40.73 -7.30 -11.73
N ALA A 58 42.03 -7.00 -11.59
CA ALA A 58 42.50 -5.65 -11.22
C ALA A 58 42.09 -4.57 -12.24
N ASN A 59 41.92 -4.96 -13.50
CA ASN A 59 41.42 -4.09 -14.57
C ASN A 59 39.88 -4.13 -14.74
N SER A 60 39.15 -4.71 -13.78
CA SER A 60 37.69 -4.92 -13.84
C SER A 60 37.20 -5.73 -15.06
N ALA A 61 38.09 -6.47 -15.71
CA ALA A 61 37.79 -7.37 -16.82
C ALA A 61 37.31 -8.74 -16.29
N TYR A 62 36.26 -8.73 -15.47
CA TYR A 62 35.82 -9.89 -14.68
C TYR A 62 35.45 -11.13 -15.52
N ALA A 63 34.84 -10.94 -16.69
CA ALA A 63 34.54 -12.06 -17.59
C ALA A 63 35.81 -12.72 -18.17
N GLN A 64 36.90 -11.97 -18.34
CA GLN A 64 38.20 -12.52 -18.71
C GLN A 64 38.82 -13.25 -17.52
N ALA A 65 38.85 -12.60 -16.35
CA ALA A 65 39.37 -13.20 -15.12
C ALA A 65 38.73 -14.57 -14.81
N LEU A 66 37.40 -14.67 -14.87
CA LEU A 66 36.69 -15.94 -14.65
C LEU A 66 37.07 -17.04 -15.66
N ARG A 67 37.33 -16.68 -16.92
CA ARG A 67 37.78 -17.66 -17.93
C ARG A 67 39.19 -18.17 -17.64
N ASP A 68 40.06 -17.28 -17.18
CA ASP A 68 41.44 -17.62 -16.85
C ASP A 68 41.52 -18.46 -15.58
N TYR A 69 40.74 -18.14 -14.53
CA TYR A 69 40.60 -18.99 -13.34
C TYR A 69 40.01 -20.37 -13.67
N ALA A 70 38.93 -20.44 -14.45
CA ALA A 70 38.33 -21.70 -14.86
C ALA A 70 39.31 -22.59 -15.66
N THR A 71 40.24 -21.97 -16.41
CA THR A 71 41.29 -22.71 -17.11
C THR A 71 42.23 -23.40 -16.11
N VAL A 72 42.70 -22.68 -15.08
CA VAL A 72 43.55 -23.24 -14.01
C VAL A 72 42.83 -24.38 -13.28
N GLU A 73 41.57 -24.18 -12.91
CA GLU A 73 40.75 -25.20 -12.24
C GLU A 73 40.55 -26.45 -13.11
N SER A 74 40.31 -26.28 -14.41
CA SER A 74 40.12 -27.40 -15.35
C SER A 74 41.38 -28.27 -15.49
N LEU A 75 42.56 -27.64 -15.51
CA LEU A 75 43.85 -28.33 -15.59
C LEU A 75 44.15 -29.11 -14.31
N ALA A 76 43.74 -28.58 -13.16
CA ALA A 76 43.88 -29.26 -11.87
C ALA A 76 42.79 -30.29 -11.59
N GLY A 77 41.75 -30.40 -12.43
CA GLY A 77 40.63 -31.34 -12.26
C GLY A 77 41.00 -32.82 -12.47
N ASN A 78 42.15 -33.12 -13.08
CA ASN A 78 42.70 -34.47 -13.19
C ASN A 78 43.38 -34.88 -11.86
N PRO A 79 43.09 -36.06 -11.27
CA PRO A 79 43.71 -36.52 -10.03
C PRO A 79 45.25 -36.49 -10.03
N VAL A 80 45.88 -36.76 -11.17
CA VAL A 80 47.35 -36.73 -11.31
C VAL A 80 47.87 -35.29 -11.30
N SER A 81 47.19 -34.39 -12.00
CA SER A 81 47.56 -32.97 -12.07
C SER A 81 47.26 -32.23 -10.77
N ARG A 82 46.27 -32.68 -9.99
CA ARG A 82 45.90 -32.09 -8.70
C ARG A 82 47.01 -32.19 -7.65
N ILE A 83 47.84 -33.23 -7.71
CA ILE A 83 49.00 -33.38 -6.82
C ILE A 83 50.02 -32.24 -7.04
N LEU A 84 50.13 -31.74 -8.27
CA LEU A 84 51.09 -30.71 -8.67
C LEU A 84 50.50 -29.30 -8.67
N LEU A 85 49.21 -29.18 -8.97
CA LEU A 85 48.51 -27.91 -9.17
C LEU A 85 47.54 -27.57 -8.04
N GLY A 86 47.45 -28.38 -6.99
CA GLY A 86 46.46 -28.22 -5.91
C GLY A 86 46.43 -26.81 -5.34
N GLU A 87 47.58 -26.25 -4.98
CA GLU A 87 47.67 -24.88 -4.46
C GLU A 87 47.22 -23.82 -5.49
N LEU A 88 47.61 -23.96 -6.76
CA LEU A 88 47.19 -23.06 -7.82
C LEU A 88 45.68 -23.16 -8.08
N ALA A 89 45.11 -24.35 -7.95
CA ALA A 89 43.68 -24.59 -8.07
C ALA A 89 42.90 -23.98 -6.90
N ASP A 90 43.38 -24.12 -5.67
CA ASP A 90 42.74 -23.53 -4.48
C ASP A 90 42.78 -21.99 -4.55
N ARG A 91 43.91 -21.42 -5.02
CA ARG A 91 44.03 -19.98 -5.31
C ARG A 91 43.08 -19.55 -6.43
N ALA A 92 42.95 -20.35 -7.48
CA ALA A 92 42.05 -20.05 -8.59
C ALA A 92 40.58 -20.09 -8.14
N GLN A 93 40.17 -21.09 -7.35
CA GLN A 93 38.82 -21.18 -6.79
C GLN A 93 38.50 -20.00 -5.87
N THR A 94 39.46 -19.60 -5.03
CA THR A 94 39.32 -18.42 -4.18
C THR A 94 39.19 -17.14 -5.03
N GLY A 95 40.00 -17.00 -6.08
CA GLY A 95 39.93 -15.90 -7.04
C GLY A 95 38.63 -15.87 -7.83
N THR A 96 38.09 -17.02 -8.24
CA THR A 96 36.76 -17.12 -8.87
C THR A 96 35.67 -16.53 -7.96
N ALA A 97 35.70 -16.86 -6.67
CA ALA A 97 34.75 -16.32 -5.69
C ALA A 97 34.92 -14.80 -5.49
N GLU A 98 36.17 -14.33 -5.41
CA GLU A 98 36.52 -12.90 -5.33
C GLU A 98 36.02 -12.12 -6.55
N THR A 99 36.31 -12.62 -7.76
CA THR A 99 35.89 -11.99 -9.01
C THR A 99 34.37 -11.87 -9.09
N HIS A 100 33.63 -12.92 -8.73
CA HIS A 100 32.17 -12.88 -8.66
C HIS A 100 31.67 -11.84 -7.66
N PHE A 101 32.30 -11.75 -6.49
CA PHE A 101 31.98 -10.74 -5.49
C PHE A 101 32.21 -9.32 -6.03
N LEU A 102 33.41 -9.04 -6.55
CA LEU A 102 33.79 -7.72 -7.08
C LEU A 102 32.90 -7.30 -8.25
N TRP A 103 32.61 -8.22 -9.17
CA TRP A 103 31.73 -7.94 -10.29
C TRP A 103 30.31 -7.63 -9.83
N GLY A 104 29.77 -8.40 -8.87
CA GLY A 104 28.46 -8.16 -8.30
C GLY A 104 28.35 -6.78 -7.63
N VAL A 105 29.37 -6.39 -6.87
CA VAL A 105 29.46 -5.06 -6.23
C VAL A 105 29.51 -3.95 -7.29
N GLN A 106 30.30 -4.12 -8.35
CA GLN A 106 30.36 -3.14 -9.44
C GLN A 106 29.02 -3.01 -10.19
N LEU A 107 28.34 -4.12 -10.48
CA LEU A 107 27.03 -4.10 -11.14
C LEU A 107 25.97 -3.39 -10.29
N ARG A 108 25.99 -3.59 -8.97
CA ARG A 108 25.13 -2.84 -8.03
C ARG A 108 25.38 -1.33 -8.13
N GLN A 109 26.64 -0.90 -8.16
CA GLN A 109 26.99 0.52 -8.31
C GLN A 109 26.50 1.10 -9.65
N GLN A 110 26.43 0.28 -10.69
CA GLN A 110 25.86 0.63 -11.99
C GLN A 110 24.31 0.57 -12.04
N GLY A 111 23.65 0.20 -10.94
CA GLY A 111 22.19 -0.01 -10.90
C GLY A 111 21.71 -1.29 -11.62
N LYS A 112 22.62 -2.15 -12.05
CA LYS A 112 22.30 -3.45 -12.70
C LYS A 112 22.07 -4.52 -11.64
N PHE A 113 21.01 -4.33 -10.85
CA PHE A 113 20.78 -5.14 -9.64
C PHE A 113 20.55 -6.62 -9.92
N ALA A 114 19.81 -6.97 -10.97
CA ALA A 114 19.54 -8.38 -11.30
C ALA A 114 20.82 -9.13 -11.69
N ASP A 115 21.66 -8.53 -12.53
CA ASP A 115 22.96 -9.12 -12.91
C ASP A 115 23.88 -9.21 -11.69
N GLY A 116 23.90 -8.16 -10.85
CA GLY A 116 24.69 -8.13 -9.62
C GLY A 116 24.31 -9.23 -8.65
N GLU A 117 23.02 -9.51 -8.47
CA GLU A 117 22.52 -10.60 -7.62
C GLU A 117 23.07 -11.96 -8.07
N VAL A 118 23.09 -12.23 -9.39
CA VAL A 118 23.62 -13.48 -9.94
C VAL A 118 25.09 -13.67 -9.55
N GLN A 119 25.90 -12.61 -9.70
CA GLN A 119 27.34 -12.67 -9.39
C GLN A 119 27.57 -12.86 -7.88
N LEU A 120 26.87 -12.10 -7.03
CA LEU A 120 27.04 -12.22 -5.57
C LEU A 120 26.59 -13.59 -5.06
N ARG A 121 25.51 -14.16 -5.59
CA ARG A 121 25.09 -15.53 -5.25
C ARG A 121 26.11 -16.58 -5.67
N ALA A 122 26.83 -16.37 -6.77
CA ALA A 122 27.91 -17.26 -7.18
C ALA A 122 29.07 -17.23 -6.17
N ALA A 123 29.44 -16.05 -5.67
CA ALA A 123 30.44 -15.91 -4.60
C ALA A 123 30.00 -16.63 -3.31
N VAL A 124 28.73 -16.52 -2.92
CA VAL A 124 28.18 -17.23 -1.75
C VAL A 124 28.22 -18.75 -1.92
N ARG A 125 27.95 -19.24 -3.13
CA ARG A 125 27.95 -20.69 -3.46
C ARG A 125 29.35 -21.29 -3.62
N SER A 126 30.40 -20.49 -3.51
CA SER A 126 31.79 -20.96 -3.65
C SER A 126 32.20 -21.99 -2.59
N GLY A 127 31.54 -22.00 -1.43
CA GLY A 127 31.84 -22.90 -0.31
C GLY A 127 32.90 -22.36 0.65
N PHE A 128 33.53 -21.23 0.35
CA PHE A 128 34.44 -20.54 1.27
C PHE A 128 33.64 -19.71 2.28
N ALA A 129 33.86 -19.94 3.57
CA ALA A 129 33.11 -19.26 4.64
C ALA A 129 33.22 -17.72 4.55
N ASP A 130 34.42 -17.19 4.29
CA ASP A 130 34.67 -15.76 4.19
C ASP A 130 33.92 -15.12 3.01
N TRP A 131 33.91 -15.78 1.84
CA TRP A 131 33.18 -15.31 0.67
C TRP A 131 31.66 -15.47 0.82
N GLY A 132 31.21 -16.50 1.53
CA GLY A 132 29.82 -16.64 1.97
C GLY A 132 29.37 -15.44 2.80
N ALA A 133 30.16 -15.06 3.81
CA ALA A 133 29.86 -13.92 4.66
C ALA A 133 29.87 -12.58 3.88
N ARG A 134 30.93 -12.32 3.12
CA ARG A 134 31.05 -11.09 2.29
C ARG A 134 29.97 -11.00 1.22
N GLY A 135 29.67 -12.11 0.54
CA GLY A 135 28.65 -12.19 -0.49
C GLY A 135 27.24 -11.95 0.06
N ASN A 136 26.91 -12.51 1.23
CA ASN A 136 25.64 -12.24 1.89
C ASN A 136 25.53 -10.76 2.30
N ALA A 137 26.56 -10.18 2.91
CA ALA A 137 26.55 -8.75 3.25
C ALA A 137 26.35 -7.87 1.99
N ALA A 138 27.03 -8.17 0.88
CA ALA A 138 26.85 -7.46 -0.37
C ALA A 138 25.47 -7.68 -1.02
N LEU A 139 24.84 -8.85 -0.85
CA LEU A 139 23.46 -9.09 -1.27
C LEU A 139 22.48 -8.25 -0.47
N ALA A 140 22.70 -8.11 0.84
CA ALA A 140 21.90 -7.22 1.69
C ALA A 140 21.99 -5.76 1.21
N ASP A 141 23.21 -5.27 0.94
CA ASP A 141 23.43 -3.94 0.34
C ASP A 141 22.75 -3.79 -1.03
N LEU A 142 22.81 -4.83 -1.86
CA LEU A 142 22.17 -4.85 -3.19
C LEU A 142 20.66 -4.73 -3.08
N PHE A 143 20.02 -5.51 -2.22
CA PHE A 143 18.57 -5.47 -2.04
C PHE A 143 18.10 -4.16 -1.43
N ASN A 144 18.85 -3.58 -0.50
CA ASN A 144 18.57 -2.27 0.06
C ASN A 144 18.63 -1.17 -1.02
N ALA A 145 19.69 -1.16 -1.84
CA ALA A 145 19.85 -0.21 -2.93
C ALA A 145 18.80 -0.40 -4.04
N TRP A 146 18.47 -1.64 -4.38
CA TRP A 146 17.46 -1.97 -5.39
C TRP A 146 16.07 -1.55 -4.91
N GLY A 147 15.72 -1.84 -3.64
CA GLY A 147 14.47 -1.39 -3.02
C GLY A 147 14.29 0.12 -3.14
N LYS A 148 15.34 0.88 -2.79
CA LYS A 148 15.36 2.33 -2.91
C LYS A 148 15.13 2.83 -4.34
N ALA A 149 15.82 2.23 -5.31
CA ALA A 149 15.69 2.61 -6.72
C ALA A 149 14.27 2.34 -7.26
N LEU A 150 13.68 1.20 -6.89
CA LEU A 150 12.32 0.84 -7.29
C LEU A 150 11.26 1.79 -6.71
N VAL A 151 11.41 2.17 -5.43
CA VAL A 151 10.51 3.15 -4.80
C VAL A 151 10.61 4.51 -5.49
N ALA A 152 11.82 4.97 -5.82
CA ALA A 152 12.03 6.20 -6.58
C ALA A 152 11.36 6.18 -7.96
N ASP A 153 11.29 5.00 -8.61
CA ASP A 153 10.56 4.76 -9.86
C ASP A 153 9.05 4.48 -9.66
N LYS A 154 8.53 4.71 -8.45
CA LYS A 154 7.13 4.45 -8.05
C LYS A 154 6.70 2.98 -8.18
N GLN A 155 7.65 2.06 -8.28
CA GLN A 155 7.41 0.61 -8.24
C GLN A 155 7.37 0.12 -6.78
N PHE A 156 6.46 0.70 -5.99
CA PHE A 156 6.44 0.58 -4.53
C PHE A 156 6.42 -0.87 -4.04
N GLN A 157 5.51 -1.69 -4.56
CA GLN A 157 5.39 -3.09 -4.14
C GLN A 157 6.67 -3.90 -4.44
N ALA A 158 7.28 -3.67 -5.60
CA ALA A 158 8.53 -4.32 -5.96
C ALA A 158 9.67 -3.86 -5.03
N GLY A 159 9.74 -2.56 -4.73
CA GLY A 159 10.71 -2.00 -3.81
C GLY A 159 10.60 -2.55 -2.39
N ILE A 160 9.38 -2.60 -1.85
CA ILE A 160 9.06 -3.21 -0.54
C ILE A 160 9.51 -4.68 -0.51
N ASN A 161 9.22 -5.44 -1.57
CA ASN A 161 9.63 -6.84 -1.66
C ASN A 161 11.15 -7.02 -1.68
N LYS A 162 11.90 -6.04 -2.22
CA LYS A 162 13.38 -6.04 -2.18
C LYS A 162 13.90 -5.68 -0.79
N TYR A 163 13.36 -4.67 -0.14
CA TYR A 163 13.72 -4.36 1.25
C TYR A 163 13.50 -5.55 2.20
N LYS A 164 12.40 -6.29 2.05
CA LYS A 164 12.12 -7.49 2.86
C LYS A 164 13.16 -8.62 2.68
N GLN A 165 13.92 -8.63 1.59
CA GLN A 165 14.97 -9.62 1.38
C GLN A 165 16.25 -9.31 2.16
N VAL A 166 16.46 -8.06 2.60
CA VAL A 166 17.69 -7.66 3.32
C VAL A 166 17.90 -8.50 4.58
N ALA A 167 16.85 -8.72 5.37
CA ALA A 167 16.93 -9.48 6.62
C ALA A 167 17.41 -10.94 6.44
N ALA A 168 17.23 -11.52 5.25
CA ALA A 168 17.71 -12.88 4.96
C ALA A 168 19.24 -12.96 4.78
N PHE A 169 19.88 -11.83 4.48
CA PHE A 169 21.30 -11.75 4.14
C PHE A 169 22.12 -10.88 5.10
N ASP A 170 21.47 -10.14 5.99
CA ASP A 170 22.08 -9.37 7.08
C ASP A 170 21.52 -9.81 8.45
N PRO A 171 21.88 -11.01 8.93
CA PRO A 171 21.43 -11.50 10.23
C PRO A 171 21.98 -10.69 11.41
N THR A 172 23.06 -9.93 11.18
CA THR A 172 23.67 -9.02 12.15
C THR A 172 22.92 -7.70 12.31
N GLY A 173 22.01 -7.37 11.38
CA GLY A 173 21.20 -6.17 11.43
C GLY A 173 21.95 -4.86 11.14
N ASN A 174 23.09 -4.92 10.45
CA ASN A 174 23.87 -3.74 10.08
C ASN A 174 23.08 -2.73 9.25
N LEU A 175 22.18 -3.22 8.39
CA LEU A 175 21.32 -2.44 7.53
C LEU A 175 19.90 -2.28 8.07
N ALA A 176 19.57 -2.85 9.23
CA ALA A 176 18.22 -2.88 9.78
C ALA A 176 17.61 -1.47 9.82
N ALA A 177 18.28 -0.52 10.47
CA ALA A 177 17.81 0.86 10.57
C ALA A 177 17.60 1.54 9.21
N SER A 178 18.53 1.34 8.26
CA SER A 178 18.41 1.93 6.92
C SER A 178 17.28 1.31 6.09
N THR A 179 17.05 0.01 6.27
CA THR A 179 16.01 -0.77 5.58
C THR A 179 14.64 -0.43 6.14
N GLU A 180 14.52 -0.31 7.46
CA GLU A 180 13.31 0.14 8.15
C GLU A 180 12.94 1.57 7.73
N ALA A 181 13.90 2.49 7.68
CA ALA A 181 13.67 3.84 7.16
C ALA A 181 13.19 3.79 5.70
N GLY A 182 13.84 2.99 4.84
CA GLY A 182 13.43 2.82 3.45
C GLY A 182 12.02 2.23 3.29
N LEU A 183 11.64 1.26 4.13
CA LEU A 183 10.30 0.69 4.16
C LEU A 183 9.25 1.70 4.63
N ALA A 184 9.55 2.47 5.68
CA ALA A 184 8.66 3.51 6.17
C ALA A 184 8.39 4.58 5.09
N THR A 185 9.44 5.07 4.42
CA THR A 185 9.31 5.95 3.26
C THR A 185 8.48 5.29 2.15
N ALA A 186 8.76 4.04 1.79
CA ALA A 186 8.04 3.32 0.74
C ALA A 186 6.53 3.18 1.04
N TYR A 187 6.17 2.87 2.29
CA TYR A 187 4.77 2.77 2.70
C TYR A 187 4.07 4.12 2.64
N SER A 188 4.73 5.18 3.13
CA SER A 188 4.21 6.56 3.05
C SER A 188 3.98 7.00 1.61
N ASP A 189 4.96 6.82 0.74
CA ASP A 189 4.89 7.23 -0.67
C ASP A 189 3.81 6.43 -1.42
N PHE A 190 3.66 5.14 -1.11
CA PHE A 190 2.64 4.31 -1.74
C PHE A 190 1.23 4.73 -1.29
N ALA A 191 1.05 5.02 0.00
CA ALA A 191 -0.21 5.56 0.52
C ALA A 191 -0.56 6.89 -0.19
N GLN A 192 0.40 7.80 -0.30
CA GLN A 192 0.22 9.07 -1.00
C GLN A 192 -0.12 8.87 -2.47
N TRP A 193 0.51 7.92 -3.16
CA TRP A 193 0.20 7.61 -4.55
C TRP A 193 -1.27 7.24 -4.76
N TYR A 194 -1.88 6.48 -3.84
CA TYR A 194 -3.31 6.14 -3.89
C TYR A 194 -4.22 7.37 -3.73
N THR A 195 -3.82 8.34 -2.90
CA THR A 195 -4.58 9.61 -2.76
C THR A 195 -4.55 10.48 -4.01
N LEU A 196 -3.56 10.30 -4.87
CA LEU A 196 -3.35 11.07 -6.10
C LEU A 196 -3.96 10.40 -7.34
N GLN A 197 -4.56 9.22 -7.20
CA GLN A 197 -5.24 8.55 -8.31
C GLN A 197 -6.48 9.33 -8.74
N GLN A 198 -6.99 9.00 -9.94
CA GLN A 198 -8.20 9.61 -10.48
C GLN A 198 -9.20 8.52 -10.92
N PRO A 199 -10.24 8.24 -10.12
CA PRO A 199 -10.55 8.83 -8.81
C PRO A 199 -9.57 8.39 -7.70
N PRO A 200 -9.42 9.16 -6.60
CA PRO A 200 -8.59 8.76 -5.47
C PRO A 200 -9.07 7.45 -4.83
N ASP A 201 -8.12 6.59 -4.47
CA ASP A 201 -8.39 5.31 -3.80
C ASP A 201 -8.08 5.43 -2.30
N TYR A 202 -9.00 6.07 -1.57
CA TYR A 202 -8.84 6.28 -0.13
C TYR A 202 -8.75 4.98 0.69
N PRO A 203 -9.51 3.91 0.41
CA PRO A 203 -9.38 2.65 1.15
C PRO A 203 -7.96 2.07 1.12
N ASN A 204 -7.32 2.04 -0.05
CA ASN A 204 -5.93 1.59 -0.14
C ASN A 204 -4.95 2.58 0.50
N ALA A 205 -5.14 3.90 0.31
CA ALA A 205 -4.31 4.90 0.98
C ALA A 205 -4.32 4.76 2.50
N LEU A 206 -5.51 4.61 3.10
CA LEU A 206 -5.69 4.42 4.55
C LEU A 206 -5.02 3.13 5.01
N THR A 207 -5.19 2.04 4.27
CA THR A 207 -4.55 0.74 4.58
C THR A 207 -3.04 0.89 4.67
N TRP A 208 -2.40 1.56 3.70
CA TRP A 208 -0.95 1.73 3.70
C TRP A 208 -0.45 2.67 4.79
N TYR A 209 -1.16 3.77 5.07
CA TYR A 209 -0.81 4.63 6.20
C TYR A 209 -1.00 3.92 7.56
N GLN A 210 -2.04 3.11 7.72
CA GLN A 210 -2.26 2.33 8.94
C GLN A 210 -1.15 1.28 9.11
N ASN A 211 -0.75 0.60 8.04
CA ASN A 211 0.38 -0.33 8.06
C ASN A 211 1.70 0.38 8.39
N LEU A 212 1.94 1.59 7.86
CA LEU A 212 3.11 2.40 8.21
C LEU A 212 3.18 2.66 9.72
N VAL A 213 2.06 3.10 10.30
CA VAL A 213 1.98 3.40 11.73
C VAL A 213 2.11 2.15 12.60
N LYS A 214 1.57 1.02 12.13
CA LYS A 214 1.63 -0.26 12.83
C LYS A 214 3.03 -0.88 12.79
N ASP A 215 3.64 -0.93 11.61
CA ASP A 215 4.86 -1.67 11.36
C ASP A 215 6.11 -0.82 11.68
N PHE A 216 6.02 0.52 11.57
CA PHE A 216 7.13 1.45 11.79
C PHE A 216 6.74 2.64 12.70
N PRO A 217 6.20 2.40 13.91
CA PRO A 217 5.59 3.44 14.74
C PRO A 217 6.54 4.59 15.12
N ASP A 218 7.84 4.30 15.25
CA ASP A 218 8.85 5.29 15.65
C ASP A 218 9.42 6.12 14.49
N SER A 219 9.11 5.74 13.24
CA SER A 219 9.59 6.43 12.05
C SER A 219 9.06 7.88 11.97
N PRO A 220 9.84 8.82 11.41
CA PRO A 220 9.36 10.17 11.13
C PRO A 220 8.07 10.17 10.28
N GLU A 221 8.00 9.27 9.30
CA GLU A 221 6.86 9.10 8.41
C GLU A 221 5.60 8.64 9.16
N ALA A 222 5.70 7.67 10.07
CA ALA A 222 4.57 7.25 10.89
C ALA A 222 4.07 8.36 11.81
N LYS A 223 4.98 9.11 12.43
CA LYS A 223 4.63 10.28 13.26
C LYS A 223 3.91 11.35 12.44
N LEU A 224 4.40 11.64 11.24
CA LEU A 224 3.74 12.56 10.31
C LEU A 224 2.38 12.03 9.85
N ALA A 225 2.27 10.73 9.58
CA ALA A 225 1.03 10.09 9.18
C ALA A 225 -0.04 10.19 10.27
N GLN A 226 0.31 9.90 11.54
CA GLN A 226 -0.59 10.06 12.68
C GLN A 226 -1.00 11.52 12.90
N ALA A 227 -0.05 12.46 12.77
CA ALA A 227 -0.31 13.87 13.04
C ALA A 227 -1.17 14.54 11.96
N SER A 228 -1.04 14.12 10.70
CA SER A 228 -1.65 14.83 9.55
C SER A 228 -2.19 13.92 8.45
N ALA A 229 -1.40 12.98 7.92
CA ALA A 229 -1.79 12.29 6.68
C ALA A 229 -3.01 11.38 6.83
N LEU A 230 -3.09 10.58 7.90
CA LEU A 230 -4.27 9.75 8.22
C LEU A 230 -5.52 10.60 8.44
N PRO A 231 -5.51 11.61 9.34
CA PRO A 231 -6.71 12.39 9.58
C PRO A 231 -7.16 13.19 8.36
N GLN A 232 -6.23 13.70 7.55
CA GLN A 232 -6.54 14.33 6.26
C GLN A 232 -7.17 13.35 5.27
N THR A 233 -6.61 12.14 5.16
CA THR A 233 -7.09 11.10 4.24
C THR A 233 -8.49 10.66 4.62
N LEU A 234 -8.77 10.44 5.92
CA LEU A 234 -10.11 10.12 6.41
C LEU A 234 -11.11 11.24 6.09
N TYR A 235 -10.74 12.51 6.31
CA TYR A 235 -11.62 13.64 6.01
C TYR A 235 -11.98 13.68 4.53
N ASN A 236 -10.98 13.60 3.66
CA ASN A 236 -11.17 13.62 2.22
C ASN A 236 -11.97 12.41 1.72
N ALA A 237 -11.75 11.23 2.29
CA ALA A 237 -12.52 10.03 2.01
C ALA A 237 -14.00 10.21 2.37
N GLY A 238 -14.28 10.77 3.56
CA GLY A 238 -15.64 11.10 3.98
C GLY A 238 -16.34 12.02 3.00
N LEU A 239 -15.68 13.10 2.54
CA LEU A 239 -16.24 14.00 1.54
C LEU A 239 -16.49 13.32 0.19
N ALA A 240 -15.56 12.48 -0.26
CA ALA A 240 -15.72 11.74 -1.50
C ALA A 240 -16.88 10.74 -1.43
N PHE A 241 -17.10 10.10 -0.28
CA PHE A 241 -18.25 9.23 -0.08
C PHE A 241 -19.58 9.99 -0.12
N VAL A 242 -19.65 11.22 0.42
CA VAL A 242 -20.84 12.08 0.25
C VAL A 242 -21.12 12.36 -1.23
N GLN A 243 -20.09 12.68 -2.02
CA GLN A 243 -20.25 12.91 -3.46
C GLN A 243 -20.73 11.67 -4.22
N GLN A 244 -20.40 10.48 -3.71
CA GLN A 244 -20.86 9.19 -4.23
C GLN A 244 -22.21 8.74 -3.65
N LEU A 245 -22.87 9.57 -2.84
CA LEU A 245 -24.13 9.27 -2.13
C LEU A 245 -24.01 8.09 -1.14
N LYS A 246 -22.78 7.75 -0.74
CA LYS A 246 -22.44 6.70 0.24
C LYS A 246 -22.42 7.30 1.65
N TYR A 247 -23.59 7.72 2.12
CA TYR A 247 -23.69 8.53 3.34
C TYR A 247 -23.30 7.76 4.61
N GLN A 248 -23.56 6.45 4.67
CA GLN A 248 -23.19 5.65 5.82
C GLN A 248 -21.68 5.54 5.95
N GLU A 249 -20.99 5.20 4.86
CA GLU A 249 -19.53 5.14 4.81
C GLU A 249 -18.89 6.51 5.10
N ALA A 250 -19.50 7.60 4.61
CA ALA A 250 -19.06 8.95 4.93
C ALA A 250 -19.15 9.24 6.44
N ARG A 251 -20.27 8.89 7.07
CA ARG A 251 -20.48 9.07 8.52
C ARG A 251 -19.50 8.23 9.33
N ASP A 252 -19.32 6.96 8.97
CA ASP A 252 -18.41 6.06 9.67
C ASP A 252 -16.97 6.57 9.59
N THR A 253 -16.55 6.98 8.39
CA THR A 253 -15.19 7.52 8.15
C THR A 253 -14.94 8.83 8.91
N LEU A 254 -15.89 9.77 8.89
CA LEU A 254 -15.73 11.03 9.62
C LEU A 254 -15.86 10.82 11.14
N THR A 255 -16.64 9.85 11.59
CA THR A 255 -16.73 9.49 13.01
C THR A 255 -15.42 8.87 13.49
N GLU A 256 -14.83 7.97 12.71
CA GLU A 256 -13.51 7.40 12.98
C GLU A 256 -12.46 8.51 13.13
N LEU A 257 -12.42 9.47 12.21
CA LEU A 257 -11.55 10.64 12.28
C LEU A 257 -11.70 11.40 13.60
N VAL A 258 -12.94 11.67 14.01
CA VAL A 258 -13.25 12.39 15.25
C VAL A 258 -12.82 11.61 16.49
N GLN A 259 -12.99 10.29 16.49
CA GLN A 259 -12.68 9.44 17.64
C GLN A 259 -11.17 9.19 17.78
N ASN A 260 -10.49 8.90 16.66
CA ASN A 260 -9.08 8.46 16.67
C ASN A 260 -8.10 9.63 16.60
N TYR A 261 -8.51 10.77 16.04
CA TYR A 261 -7.64 11.96 15.89
C TYR A 261 -8.27 13.25 16.45
N PRO A 262 -8.83 13.24 17.67
CA PRO A 262 -9.71 14.31 18.18
C PRO A 262 -9.05 15.69 18.33
N LYS A 263 -7.72 15.73 18.37
CA LYS A 263 -6.91 16.96 18.54
C LYS A 263 -6.52 17.63 17.22
N THR A 264 -6.83 17.01 16.08
CA THR A 264 -6.43 17.53 14.76
C THR A 264 -7.43 18.57 14.24
N SER A 265 -6.97 19.47 13.38
CA SER A 265 -7.85 20.42 12.67
C SER A 265 -8.87 19.69 11.79
N TRP A 266 -8.48 18.55 11.21
CA TRP A 266 -9.37 17.68 10.43
C TRP A 266 -10.52 17.10 11.26
N ALA A 267 -10.27 16.70 12.51
CA ALA A 267 -11.35 16.28 13.41
C ALA A 267 -12.32 17.43 13.73
N THR A 268 -11.83 18.67 13.86
CA THR A 268 -12.71 19.84 14.00
C THR A 268 -13.59 20.04 12.76
N GLN A 269 -13.02 19.91 11.56
CA GLN A 269 -13.79 19.99 10.30
C GLN A 269 -14.80 18.85 10.18
N ALA A 270 -14.41 17.62 10.54
CA ALA A 270 -15.30 16.47 10.53
C ALA A 270 -16.47 16.61 11.50
N LYS A 271 -16.22 17.11 12.73
CA LYS A 271 -17.28 17.46 13.70
C LYS A 271 -18.25 18.48 13.12
N ALA A 272 -17.73 19.52 12.47
CA ALA A 272 -18.56 20.54 11.84
C ALA A 272 -19.40 19.95 10.69
N ALA A 273 -18.82 19.10 9.85
CA ALA A 273 -19.54 18.42 8.77
C ALA A 273 -20.64 17.48 9.30
N LEU A 274 -20.34 16.70 10.34
CA LEU A 274 -21.30 15.79 10.98
C LEU A 274 -22.42 16.53 11.73
N ALA A 275 -22.20 17.78 12.14
CA ALA A 275 -23.20 18.62 12.81
C ALA A 275 -23.95 19.56 11.85
N ALA A 276 -23.52 19.67 10.60
CA ALA A 276 -24.06 20.63 9.64
C ALA A 276 -25.54 20.33 9.34
N ASN A 277 -26.32 21.39 9.17
CA ASN A 277 -27.72 21.27 8.78
C ASN A 277 -27.85 20.51 7.45
N GLN A 278 -28.79 19.57 7.41
CA GLN A 278 -29.11 18.80 6.23
C GLN A 278 -30.31 19.40 5.51
N PRO A 279 -30.33 19.39 4.17
CA PRO A 279 -31.52 19.73 3.42
C PRO A 279 -32.68 18.82 3.85
N LEU A 280 -33.82 19.43 4.20
CA LEU A 280 -35.06 18.71 4.41
C LEU A 280 -36.08 19.15 3.37
N THR A 281 -36.58 18.19 2.62
CA THR A 281 -37.70 18.36 1.71
C THR A 281 -38.84 17.43 2.09
N GLY A 282 -40.04 17.73 1.62
CA GLY A 282 -41.14 16.79 1.77
C GLY A 282 -42.37 17.19 0.99
N ILE A 283 -43.42 16.40 1.16
CA ILE A 283 -44.74 16.67 0.61
C ILE A 283 -45.79 16.51 1.71
N LEU A 284 -46.73 17.46 1.77
CA LEU A 284 -47.89 17.40 2.65
C LEU A 284 -49.09 16.91 1.85
N ILE A 285 -49.71 15.84 2.31
CA ILE A 285 -50.85 15.19 1.64
C ILE A 285 -52.00 14.94 2.61
N VAL A 286 -53.22 14.93 2.08
CA VAL A 286 -54.38 14.35 2.76
C VAL A 286 -54.28 12.83 2.64
N SER A 287 -54.31 12.12 3.77
CA SER A 287 -54.20 10.65 3.81
C SER A 287 -55.59 10.01 3.83
N ASP A 288 -56.36 10.26 2.77
CA ASP A 288 -57.62 9.57 2.48
C ASP A 288 -57.40 8.48 1.39
N GLN A 289 -58.48 7.94 0.81
CA GLN A 289 -58.37 6.92 -0.24
C GLN A 289 -57.68 7.43 -1.53
N ASN A 290 -57.46 8.74 -1.69
CA ASN A 290 -56.82 9.34 -2.85
C ASN A 290 -55.88 10.50 -2.44
N PRO A 291 -54.59 10.23 -2.16
CA PRO A 291 -53.64 11.21 -1.66
C PRO A 291 -53.62 12.52 -2.46
N ALA A 292 -54.13 13.59 -1.86
CA ALA A 292 -54.20 14.91 -2.48
C ALA A 292 -53.19 15.88 -1.85
N PRO A 293 -52.43 16.65 -2.64
CA PRO A 293 -51.45 17.61 -2.12
C PRO A 293 -52.14 18.77 -1.37
N VAL A 294 -51.54 19.19 -0.26
CA VAL A 294 -52.04 20.32 0.54
C VAL A 294 -51.20 21.56 0.26
N ALA A 295 -51.74 22.46 -0.57
CA ALA A 295 -51.06 23.69 -0.96
C ALA A 295 -51.13 24.82 0.08
N ASN A 296 -50.21 25.78 -0.02
CA ASN A 296 -50.16 27.03 0.74
C ASN A 296 -50.27 26.83 2.26
N ARG A 297 -49.57 25.81 2.77
CA ARG A 297 -49.66 25.37 4.15
C ARG A 297 -48.34 25.59 4.86
N LEU A 298 -48.39 26.24 6.02
CA LEU A 298 -47.23 26.34 6.90
C LEU A 298 -46.98 24.98 7.55
N VAL A 299 -45.78 24.44 7.36
CA VAL A 299 -45.25 23.23 7.97
C VAL A 299 -44.21 23.64 8.99
N ARG A 300 -44.24 23.03 10.16
CA ARG A 300 -43.33 23.28 11.28
C ARG A 300 -42.70 21.97 11.75
N ILE A 301 -41.39 22.00 11.93
CA ILE A 301 -40.58 20.89 12.41
C ILE A 301 -40.06 21.24 13.80
N ALA A 302 -40.51 20.51 14.81
CA ALA A 302 -40.09 20.67 16.19
C ALA A 302 -38.92 19.73 16.51
N THR A 303 -37.82 20.30 17.00
CA THR A 303 -36.60 19.54 17.33
C THR A 303 -36.72 18.73 18.62
N LYS A 304 -37.58 19.17 19.53
CA LYS A 304 -37.90 18.51 20.78
C LYS A 304 -39.38 18.70 21.06
N TRP A 305 -40.00 17.64 21.54
CA TRP A 305 -41.41 17.62 21.89
C TRP A 305 -41.64 16.47 22.88
N ARG A 306 -42.79 16.49 23.55
CA ARG A 306 -43.25 15.41 24.42
C ARG A 306 -44.75 15.25 24.31
N ILE A 307 -45.25 14.07 24.63
CA ILE A 307 -46.68 13.86 24.84
C ILE A 307 -47.04 14.36 26.24
N VAL A 308 -48.08 15.19 26.32
CA VAL A 308 -48.59 15.71 27.61
C VAL A 308 -49.93 15.11 27.99
N LYS A 309 -50.74 14.70 27.01
CA LYS A 309 -52.01 13.98 27.16
C LYS A 309 -52.26 13.17 25.88
N ALA A 310 -53.20 12.23 25.91
CA ALA A 310 -53.62 11.51 24.70
C ALA A 310 -53.90 12.51 23.55
N HIS A 311 -53.33 12.24 22.38
CA HIS A 311 -53.44 13.07 21.17
C HIS A 311 -52.94 14.53 21.33
N THR A 312 -52.13 14.81 22.35
CA THR A 312 -51.66 16.16 22.68
C THR A 312 -50.16 16.18 22.92
N TYR A 313 -49.44 17.02 22.18
CA TYR A 313 -48.01 17.22 22.31
C TYR A 313 -47.69 18.63 22.84
N ASP A 314 -46.49 18.79 23.39
CA ASP A 314 -45.90 20.06 23.80
C ASP A 314 -44.51 20.16 23.19
N ASP A 315 -44.27 21.19 22.38
CA ASP A 315 -43.00 21.54 21.77
C ASP A 315 -42.50 22.94 22.16
N SER A 316 -43.07 23.50 23.24
CA SER A 316 -42.74 24.85 23.69
C SER A 316 -41.30 24.97 24.21
N GLY A 317 -40.66 26.11 23.93
CA GLY A 317 -39.32 26.43 24.43
C GLY A 317 -38.15 25.83 23.64
N PHE A 318 -38.41 25.17 22.51
CA PHE A 318 -37.37 24.56 21.68
C PHE A 318 -37.30 25.16 20.26
N PRO A 319 -36.14 25.09 19.58
CA PRO A 319 -36.02 25.53 18.19
C PRO A 319 -37.00 24.80 17.29
N THR A 320 -37.66 25.57 16.41
CA THR A 320 -38.52 25.05 15.36
C THR A 320 -38.04 25.57 14.00
N TYR A 321 -38.27 24.76 12.98
CA TYR A 321 -38.00 25.11 11.58
C TYR A 321 -39.31 25.17 10.83
N ASN A 322 -39.42 26.09 9.88
CA ASN A 322 -40.66 26.30 9.15
C ASN A 322 -40.43 26.25 7.65
N ALA A 323 -41.44 25.79 6.92
CA ALA A 323 -41.52 25.85 5.48
C ALA A 323 -42.97 26.07 5.05
N THR A 324 -43.19 26.52 3.82
CA THR A 324 -44.53 26.64 3.24
C THR A 324 -44.64 25.70 2.06
N THR A 325 -45.76 24.98 1.95
CA THR A 325 -46.02 24.10 0.83
C THR A 325 -46.37 24.90 -0.43
N ASP A 326 -45.85 24.47 -1.57
CA ASP A 326 -46.21 24.99 -2.89
C ASP A 326 -47.56 24.45 -3.38
N ALA A 327 -47.93 24.80 -4.62
CA ALA A 327 -49.18 24.34 -5.24
C ALA A 327 -49.29 22.80 -5.38
N SER A 328 -48.15 22.10 -5.37
CA SER A 328 -48.05 20.63 -5.41
C SER A 328 -47.90 20.00 -4.02
N GLY A 329 -48.07 20.79 -2.95
CA GLY A 329 -47.95 20.33 -1.57
C GLY A 329 -46.49 20.11 -1.11
N LYS A 330 -45.50 20.44 -1.95
CA LYS A 330 -44.08 20.22 -1.61
C LYS A 330 -43.56 21.35 -0.76
N PHE A 331 -42.70 21.03 0.19
CA PHE A 331 -42.01 22.01 1.02
C PHE A 331 -40.51 21.74 1.07
N SER A 332 -39.74 22.80 1.32
CA SER A 332 -38.30 22.75 1.57
C SER A 332 -37.97 23.66 2.73
N VAL A 333 -37.22 23.16 3.70
CA VAL A 333 -36.79 23.95 4.86
C VAL A 333 -35.56 24.77 4.49
N VAL A 334 -35.69 26.10 4.52
CA VAL A 334 -34.60 27.03 4.21
C VAL A 334 -33.50 26.91 5.26
N GLY A 335 -32.25 26.77 4.82
CA GLY A 335 -31.09 26.62 5.71
C GLY A 335 -30.93 25.22 6.32
N GLY A 336 -31.82 24.27 5.97
CA GLY A 336 -31.78 22.89 6.45
C GLY A 336 -32.07 22.75 7.94
N ILE A 337 -31.96 21.51 8.43
CA ILE A 337 -32.18 21.15 9.84
C ILE A 337 -30.97 20.38 10.36
N PRO A 338 -30.49 20.64 11.60
CA PRO A 338 -29.40 19.87 12.18
C PRO A 338 -29.73 18.38 12.26
N PRO A 339 -28.72 17.50 12.26
CA PRO A 339 -28.95 16.08 12.47
C PRO A 339 -29.58 15.80 13.84
N GLY A 340 -30.50 14.84 13.85
CA GLY A 340 -31.26 14.49 15.04
C GLY A 340 -32.29 13.42 14.76
N GLN A 341 -32.90 12.91 15.82
CA GLN A 341 -33.88 11.83 15.77
C GLN A 341 -35.20 12.33 16.34
N ASN A 342 -36.30 11.74 15.89
CA ASN A 342 -37.64 12.01 16.42
C ASN A 342 -38.05 13.47 16.31
N TYR A 343 -37.76 14.15 15.21
CA TYR A 343 -38.35 15.48 14.99
C TYR A 343 -39.81 15.34 14.64
N LEU A 344 -40.67 16.16 15.25
CA LEU A 344 -42.10 16.13 14.98
C LEU A 344 -42.44 17.12 13.88
N ILE A 345 -43.18 16.65 12.87
CA ILE A 345 -43.70 17.49 11.82
C ILE A 345 -45.17 17.79 12.08
N THR A 346 -45.50 19.08 12.02
CA THR A 346 -46.82 19.64 12.25
C THR A 346 -47.18 20.59 11.11
N TRP A 347 -48.47 20.84 10.89
CA TRP A 347 -48.92 21.82 9.91
C TRP A 347 -49.99 22.73 10.50
N TRP A 348 -50.09 23.93 9.94
CA TRP A 348 -51.07 24.93 10.36
C TRP A 348 -52.49 24.60 9.90
N ASP A 349 -53.34 24.15 10.82
CA ASP A 349 -54.77 23.96 10.55
C ASP A 349 -55.50 25.31 10.66
N PRO A 350 -56.10 25.82 9.56
CA PRO A 350 -56.73 27.13 9.56
C PRO A 350 -58.08 27.11 10.31
N THR A 351 -58.71 25.95 10.43
CA THR A 351 -59.99 25.78 11.14
C THR A 351 -59.78 25.82 12.65
N ARG A 352 -58.71 25.19 13.13
CA ARG A 352 -58.34 25.14 14.55
C ARG A 352 -57.43 26.29 14.98
N LYS A 353 -56.89 27.06 14.03
CA LYS A 353 -55.92 28.14 14.24
C LYS A 353 -54.72 27.70 15.09
N THR A 354 -54.23 26.49 14.83
CA THR A 354 -53.12 25.89 15.57
C THR A 354 -52.33 24.90 14.71
N PHE A 355 -51.13 24.54 15.16
CA PHE A 355 -50.35 23.47 14.56
C PHE A 355 -50.85 22.10 15.03
N VAL A 356 -51.10 21.20 14.09
CA VAL A 356 -51.60 19.85 14.37
C VAL A 356 -50.67 18.80 13.76
N THR A 357 -50.79 17.57 14.26
CA THR A 357 -50.17 16.37 13.68
C THR A 357 -51.16 15.20 13.77
N THR A 358 -50.90 14.14 13.02
CA THR A 358 -51.70 12.89 13.07
C THR A 358 -51.11 11.94 14.10
N PHE A 359 -51.97 11.20 14.80
CA PHE A 359 -51.61 10.20 15.79
C PHE A 359 -52.07 8.81 15.33
N LEU A 360 -51.19 7.82 15.45
CA LEU A 360 -51.50 6.40 15.20
C LEU A 360 -52.23 5.78 16.40
N SER A 361 -51.90 6.25 17.60
CA SER A 361 -52.51 5.88 18.88
C SER A 361 -52.36 7.05 19.86
N ASP A 362 -52.93 6.92 21.06
CA ASP A 362 -52.97 7.97 22.08
C ASP A 362 -51.65 8.75 22.26
N ASN A 363 -50.50 8.08 22.12
CA ASN A 363 -49.19 8.67 22.42
C ASN A 363 -48.18 8.58 21.26
N VAL A 364 -48.59 8.16 20.05
CA VAL A 364 -47.66 7.93 18.93
C VAL A 364 -48.04 8.82 17.75
N PRO A 365 -47.35 9.94 17.54
CA PRO A 365 -47.54 10.74 16.33
C PRO A 365 -46.97 10.00 15.11
N VAL A 366 -47.67 10.11 13.98
CA VAL A 366 -47.31 9.48 12.70
C VAL A 366 -46.14 10.22 12.05
N ASN A 367 -46.17 11.55 12.08
CA ASN A 367 -45.26 12.38 11.29
C ASN A 367 -44.00 12.73 12.10
N THR A 368 -43.18 11.72 12.39
CA THR A 368 -41.83 11.93 12.92
C THR A 368 -40.77 11.68 11.85
N ILE A 369 -39.63 12.37 11.95
CA ILE A 369 -38.52 12.22 11.02
C ILE A 369 -37.19 12.22 11.75
N SER A 370 -36.24 11.46 11.19
CA SER A 370 -34.84 11.49 11.57
C SER A 370 -34.01 12.14 10.47
N ILE A 371 -33.13 13.04 10.89
CA ILE A 371 -32.19 13.74 10.02
C ILE A 371 -30.81 13.14 10.30
N ASN A 372 -30.31 12.35 9.35
CA ASN A 372 -28.99 11.73 9.47
C ASN A 372 -27.90 12.71 9.03
N PRO A 373 -26.72 12.74 9.68
CA PRO A 373 -25.60 13.54 9.19
C PRO A 373 -25.23 13.21 7.74
N LEU A 374 -24.82 14.25 7.00
CA LEU A 374 -24.31 14.19 5.62
C LEU A 374 -25.32 13.70 4.57
N GLU A 375 -26.58 13.48 4.96
CA GLU A 375 -27.61 12.87 4.14
C GLU A 375 -28.82 13.81 4.03
N PRO A 376 -29.19 14.25 2.82
CA PRO A 376 -30.43 14.97 2.59
C PRO A 376 -31.64 14.12 3.01
N ALA A 377 -32.58 14.72 3.74
CA ALA A 377 -33.78 14.04 4.20
C ALA A 377 -34.99 14.38 3.32
N HIS A 378 -35.83 13.38 3.09
CA HIS A 378 -37.11 13.52 2.42
C HIS A 378 -38.23 12.84 3.21
N THR A 379 -39.43 13.42 3.23
CA THR A 379 -40.56 12.86 3.97
C THR A 379 -41.91 13.14 3.33
N THR A 380 -42.87 12.27 3.61
CA THR A 380 -44.29 12.48 3.30
C THR A 380 -45.04 12.70 4.62
N VAL A 381 -45.75 13.81 4.70
CA VAL A 381 -46.52 14.21 5.88
C VAL A 381 -47.99 13.97 5.59
N ALA A 382 -48.61 13.07 6.33
CA ALA A 382 -50.03 12.73 6.21
C ALA A 382 -50.87 13.58 7.17
N THR A 383 -51.95 14.19 6.69
CA THR A 383 -52.81 15.03 7.53
C THR A 383 -53.94 14.31 8.27
N SER A 384 -54.16 13.02 8.03
CA SER A 384 -55.29 12.24 8.57
C SER A 384 -54.89 10.85 9.03
#